data_AF-A0A9D2W0M7-F1
#
_entry.id   AF-A0A9D2W0M7-F1
#
_cell.length_a   1.000
_cell.length_b   1.000
_cell.length_c   1.000
_cell.angle_alpha   90.00
_cell.angle_beta   90.00
_cell.angle_gamma   90.00
#
_symmetry.space_group_name_H-M   'P 1'
#
loop_
_entity.id
_entity.type
_entity.pdbx_description
1 polymer ?
#
loop_
_entity_poly.entity_id
_entity_poly.type
_entity_poly.pdbx_seq_one_letter_code
_entity_poly.pdbx_strand_id
1 'polypeptide(L)'
;MKKVFLISFLVLAADQALKFWVKTHMYLGEKIPVTSWFDLHFVENPGMAFGMEFGGEAGKLLLTVFRIVVSVLLLWLIRNLTRRHASATLVIPLTLIFAGAVGNIIDSMFYGLVFNDPAVGVATFLPEGGGYAPLFHGKVVDMFYFHFWQGVLPQWLPIWGGEPFVFFPAVFNVADAAVSVGFVWLLLFQGKAFDRKDSYQKSDRYMSGC
;
A
#
# COMPACT_ATOMS: atom_id res chain seq x y z
N MET A 1 1.87 8.24 -20.64
CA MET A 1 2.68 7.12 -20.11
C MET A 1 3.87 7.58 -19.28
N LYS A 2 4.68 8.56 -19.71
CA LYS A 2 5.83 9.05 -18.91
C LYS A 2 5.48 9.41 -17.45
N LYS A 3 4.40 10.18 -17.23
CA LYS A 3 3.92 10.53 -15.88
C LYS A 3 3.51 9.31 -15.04
N VAL A 4 2.83 8.35 -15.66
CA VAL A 4 2.42 7.09 -14.99
C VAL A 4 3.65 6.34 -14.51
N PHE A 5 4.62 6.12 -15.41
CA PHE A 5 5.88 5.45 -15.07
C PHE A 5 6.64 6.17 -13.96
N LEU A 6 6.78 7.50 -14.05
CA LEU A 6 7.48 8.28 -13.04
C LEU A 6 6.81 8.18 -11.67
N ILE A 7 5.48 8.33 -11.59
CA ILE A 7 4.73 8.23 -10.33
C ILE A 7 4.88 6.82 -9.76
N SER A 8 4.67 5.77 -10.56
CA SER A 8 4.84 4.39 -10.11
C SER A 8 6.26 4.12 -9.61
N PHE A 9 7.28 4.58 -10.34
CA PHE A 9 8.67 4.42 -9.95
C PHE A 9 8.97 5.10 -8.61
N LEU A 10 8.54 6.36 -8.42
CA LEU A 10 8.79 7.09 -7.17
C LEU A 10 8.11 6.44 -5.97
N VAL A 11 6.85 6.02 -6.12
CA VAL A 11 6.11 5.33 -5.05
C VAL A 11 6.78 4.01 -4.69
N LEU A 12 7.11 3.19 -5.70
CA LEU A 12 7.77 1.90 -5.48
C LEU A 12 9.17 2.06 -4.89
N ALA A 13 9.95 3.04 -5.35
CA ALA A 13 11.27 3.32 -4.82
C ALA A 13 11.21 3.73 -3.34
N ALA A 14 10.28 4.64 -2.99
CA ALA A 14 10.10 5.06 -1.60
C ALA A 14 9.62 3.92 -0.70
N ASP A 15 8.65 3.12 -1.16
CA ASP A 15 8.12 1.97 -0.43
C ASP A 15 9.19 0.91 -0.18
N GLN A 16 9.85 0.44 -1.24
CA GLN A 16 10.81 -0.66 -1.14
C GLN A 16 12.09 -0.23 -0.41
N ALA A 17 12.56 1.01 -0.60
CA ALA A 17 13.72 1.52 0.13
C ALA A 17 13.45 1.60 1.64
N LEU A 18 12.30 2.13 2.05
CA LEU A 18 11.96 2.24 3.46
C LEU A 18 11.71 0.88 4.10
N LYS A 19 11.01 -0.03 3.42
CA LYS A 19 10.79 -1.40 3.90
C LYS A 19 12.10 -2.16 4.06
N PHE A 20 13.01 -2.04 3.08
CA PHE A 20 14.34 -2.64 3.16
C PHE A 20 15.10 -2.09 4.37
N TRP A 21 15.10 -0.77 4.55
CA TRP A 21 15.77 -0.14 5.69
C TRP A 21 15.21 -0.63 7.03
N VAL A 22 13.88 -0.59 7.20
CA VAL A 22 13.19 -1.07 8.42
C VAL A 22 13.60 -2.51 8.73
N LYS A 23 13.54 -3.39 7.74
CA LYS A 23 13.83 -4.82 7.94
C LYS A 23 15.30 -5.09 8.32
N THR A 24 16.22 -4.26 7.83
CA THR A 24 17.68 -4.43 8.02
C THR A 24 18.26 -3.58 9.14
N HIS A 25 17.44 -2.78 9.83
CA HIS A 25 17.89 -1.90 10.92
C HIS A 25 17.03 -1.98 12.18
N MET A 26 15.84 -2.57 12.12
CA MET A 26 14.92 -2.69 13.26
C MET A 26 14.67 -4.15 13.63
N TYR A 27 14.44 -4.39 14.92
CA TYR A 27 13.91 -5.65 15.42
C TYR A 27 12.39 -5.72 15.20
N LEU A 28 11.86 -6.92 14.97
CA LEU A 28 10.41 -7.11 14.85
C LEU A 28 9.70 -6.62 16.12
N GLY A 29 8.71 -5.73 15.96
CA GLY A 29 7.99 -5.07 17.06
C GLY A 29 8.69 -3.85 17.67
N GLU A 30 9.89 -3.49 17.20
CA GLU A 30 10.59 -2.29 17.64
C GLU A 30 9.84 -1.02 17.22
N LYS A 31 9.84 -0.01 18.11
CA LYS A 31 9.32 1.33 17.85
C LYS A 31 10.42 2.36 17.95
N ILE A 32 10.66 3.09 16.87
CA ILE A 32 11.52 4.27 16.83
C ILE A 32 10.61 5.51 16.82
N PRO A 33 10.58 6.31 17.90
CA PRO A 33 9.78 7.52 17.94
C PRO A 33 10.32 8.57 16.98
N VAL A 34 9.45 9.14 16.14
CA VAL A 34 9.79 10.22 15.21
C VAL A 34 9.26 11.55 15.74
N THR A 35 8.02 11.57 16.22
CA THR A 35 7.42 12.69 16.95
C THR A 35 6.64 12.17 18.15
N SER A 36 6.01 13.06 18.94
CA SER A 36 5.19 12.64 20.08
C SER A 36 3.92 11.86 19.72
N TRP A 37 3.53 11.84 18.44
CA TRP A 37 2.31 11.22 17.95
C TRP A 37 2.55 10.27 16.76
N PHE A 38 3.80 10.02 16.38
CA PHE A 38 4.18 9.19 15.25
C PHE A 38 5.46 8.41 15.52
N ASP A 39 5.35 7.09 15.37
CA ASP A 39 6.45 6.14 15.51
C ASP A 39 6.67 5.38 14.19
N LEU A 40 7.92 5.03 13.91
CA LEU A 40 8.22 3.89 13.05
C LEU A 40 8.13 2.62 13.88
N HIS A 41 7.14 1.77 13.60
CA HIS A 41 6.87 0.53 14.32
C HIS A 41 6.97 -0.66 13.37
N PHE A 42 8.04 -1.45 13.47
CA PHE A 42 8.25 -2.56 12.54
C PHE A 42 7.28 -3.72 12.82
N VAL A 43 6.34 -3.94 11.91
CA VAL A 43 5.39 -5.05 11.93
C VAL A 43 5.46 -5.82 10.61
N GLU A 44 5.39 -7.15 10.68
CA GLU A 44 5.20 -7.98 9.49
C GLU A 44 3.76 -8.48 9.40
N ASN A 45 3.10 -8.13 8.31
CA ASN A 45 1.73 -8.51 8.05
C ASN A 45 1.68 -9.67 7.04
N PRO A 46 1.03 -10.80 7.34
CA PRO A 46 0.85 -11.89 6.38
C PRO A 46 0.03 -11.52 5.13
N GLY A 47 -0.52 -10.31 5.07
CA GLY A 47 -1.29 -9.76 3.95
C GLY A 47 -2.75 -9.48 4.31
N MET A 48 -3.10 -9.47 5.60
CA MET A 48 -4.47 -9.36 6.10
C MET A 48 -4.62 -8.16 7.01
N ALA A 49 -5.74 -7.44 6.86
CA ALA A 49 -6.05 -6.31 7.73
C ALA A 49 -6.68 -6.81 9.04
N PHE A 50 -6.43 -6.10 10.14
CA PHE A 50 -7.09 -6.31 11.44
C PHE A 50 -6.84 -7.68 12.10
N GLY A 51 -5.70 -8.34 11.81
CA GLY A 51 -5.30 -9.57 12.50
C GLY A 51 -6.18 -10.80 12.21
N MET A 52 -7.07 -10.73 11.21
CA MET A 52 -7.86 -11.88 10.79
C MET A 52 -7.03 -12.78 9.89
N GLU A 53 -6.74 -14.01 10.30
CA GLU A 53 -6.14 -15.03 9.43
C GLU A 53 -7.22 -15.76 8.62
N PHE A 54 -7.28 -15.49 7.32
CA PHE A 54 -8.17 -16.17 6.39
C PHE A 54 -7.41 -17.31 5.70
N GLY A 55 -7.76 -18.57 6.01
CA GLY A 55 -7.37 -19.73 5.21
C GLY A 55 -5.89 -20.12 5.18
N GLY A 56 -5.08 -19.65 6.13
CA GLY A 56 -3.66 -20.01 6.25
C GLY A 56 -2.85 -19.73 4.97
N GLU A 57 -1.97 -20.66 4.60
CA GLU A 57 -1.12 -20.52 3.41
C GLU A 57 -1.92 -20.41 2.11
N ALA A 58 -3.04 -21.13 1.99
CA ALA A 58 -3.89 -21.08 0.80
C ALA A 58 -4.60 -19.73 0.67
N GLY A 59 -5.06 -19.16 1.78
CA GLY A 59 -5.67 -17.83 1.79
C GLY A 59 -4.67 -16.74 1.47
N LYS A 60 -3.45 -16.81 2.01
CA LYS A 60 -2.35 -15.91 1.66
C LYS A 60 -2.03 -15.93 0.17
N LEU A 61 -1.92 -17.12 -0.41
CA LEU A 61 -1.70 -17.29 -1.85
C LEU A 61 -2.85 -16.68 -2.65
N LEU A 62 -4.10 -16.95 -2.26
CA LEU A 62 -5.29 -16.39 -2.90
C LEU A 62 -5.29 -14.86 -2.86
N LEU A 63 -4.97 -14.25 -1.71
CA LEU A 63 -4.88 -12.80 -1.58
C LEU A 63 -3.82 -12.20 -2.50
N THR A 64 -2.65 -12.84 -2.58
CA THR A 64 -1.55 -12.38 -3.43
C THR A 64 -1.92 -12.51 -4.91
N VAL A 65 -2.47 -13.65 -5.34
CA VAL A 65 -2.94 -13.88 -6.71
C VAL A 65 -4.05 -12.91 -7.09
N PHE A 66 -5.02 -12.68 -6.20
CA PHE A 66 -6.08 -11.69 -6.41
C PHE A 66 -5.49 -10.29 -6.63
N ARG A 67 -4.55 -9.87 -5.79
CA ARG A 67 -3.87 -8.57 -5.91
C ARG A 67 -3.13 -8.44 -7.24
N ILE A 68 -2.50 -9.51 -7.72
CA ILE A 68 -1.83 -9.56 -9.03
C ILE A 68 -2.85 -9.37 -10.17
N VAL A 69 -3.94 -10.14 -10.16
CA VAL A 69 -5.00 -10.06 -11.18
C VAL A 69 -5.57 -8.63 -11.25
N VAL A 70 -5.93 -8.06 -10.09
CA VAL A 70 -6.44 -6.68 -10.01
C VAL A 70 -5.41 -5.68 -10.52
N SER A 71 -4.13 -5.85 -10.20
CA SER A 71 -3.07 -4.95 -10.67
C SER A 71 -2.86 -5.02 -12.19
N VAL A 72 -2.97 -6.20 -12.79
CA VAL A 72 -2.91 -6.37 -14.25
C VAL A 72 -4.10 -5.68 -14.94
N LEU A 73 -5.32 -5.88 -14.41
CA LEU A 73 -6.52 -5.21 -14.92
C LEU A 73 -6.43 -3.68 -14.78
N LEU A 74 -5.91 -3.21 -13.64
CA LEU A 74 -5.72 -1.78 -13.38
C LEU A 74 -4.67 -1.17 -14.31
N LEU A 75 -3.56 -1.87 -14.57
CA LEU A 75 -2.56 -1.43 -15.55
C LEU A 75 -3.15 -1.35 -16.96
N TRP A 76 -3.94 -2.35 -17.36
CA TRP A 76 -4.67 -2.34 -18.64
C TRP A 76 -5.61 -1.13 -18.73
N LEU A 77 -6.38 -0.85 -17.67
CA LEU A 77 -7.28 0.30 -17.58
C LEU A 77 -6.51 1.62 -17.71
N ILE A 78 -5.44 1.80 -16.92
CA ILE A 78 -4.59 3.00 -16.95
C ILE A 78 -4.01 3.21 -18.36
N ARG A 79 -3.54 2.15 -19.01
CA ARG A 79 -3.00 2.21 -20.37
C ARG A 79 -4.08 2.65 -21.37
N ASN A 80 -5.29 2.11 -21.27
CA ASN A 80 -6.41 2.50 -22.13
C ASN A 80 -6.83 3.96 -21.90
N LEU A 81 -6.98 4.40 -20.65
CA LEU A 81 -7.33 5.78 -20.29
C LEU A 81 -6.26 6.77 -20.75
N THR A 82 -4.99 6.42 -20.60
CA THR A 82 -3.88 7.27 -21.04
C THR A 82 -3.83 7.42 -22.56
N ARG A 83 -4.14 6.35 -23.31
CA ARG A 83 -4.23 6.39 -24.78
C ARG A 83 -5.40 7.24 -25.26
N ARG A 84 -6.49 7.29 -24.49
CA ARG A 84 -7.66 8.14 -24.76
C ARG A 84 -7.52 9.57 -24.21
N HIS A 85 -6.33 9.97 -23.78
CA HIS A 85 -6.06 11.29 -23.19
C HIS A 85 -6.99 11.68 -22.04
N ALA A 86 -7.42 10.70 -21.24
CA ALA A 86 -8.25 10.93 -20.07
C ALA A 86 -7.60 11.93 -19.09
N SER A 87 -8.44 12.60 -18.30
CA SER A 87 -7.98 13.61 -17.35
C SER A 87 -6.95 13.06 -16.38
N ALA A 88 -5.95 13.88 -16.05
CA ALA A 88 -4.95 13.54 -15.03
C ALA A 88 -5.60 13.28 -13.66
N THR A 89 -6.74 13.94 -13.40
CA THR A 89 -7.57 13.75 -12.19
C THR A 89 -8.07 12.31 -12.03
N LEU A 90 -8.20 11.56 -13.13
CA LEU A 90 -8.56 10.14 -13.12
C LEU A 90 -7.30 9.24 -13.16
N VAL A 91 -6.34 9.57 -14.03
CA VAL A 91 -5.18 8.68 -14.28
C VAL A 91 -4.19 8.66 -13.12
N ILE A 92 -3.93 9.79 -12.46
CA ILE A 92 -2.97 9.90 -11.35
C ILE A 92 -3.39 9.02 -10.16
N PRO A 93 -4.60 9.13 -9.59
CA PRO A 93 -4.98 8.31 -8.44
C PRO A 93 -5.03 6.82 -8.75
N LEU A 94 -5.48 6.42 -9.96
CA LEU A 94 -5.40 5.02 -10.39
C LEU A 94 -3.94 4.53 -10.45
N THR A 95 -3.01 5.39 -10.86
CA THR A 95 -1.57 5.08 -10.85
C THR A 95 -1.02 4.92 -9.43
N LEU A 96 -1.48 5.73 -8.46
CA LEU A 96 -1.12 5.57 -7.05
C LEU A 96 -1.61 4.24 -6.49
N ILE A 97 -2.88 3.89 -6.74
CA ILE A 97 -3.47 2.60 -6.34
C ILE A 97 -2.69 1.44 -6.95
N PHE A 98 -2.37 1.52 -8.25
CA PHE A 98 -1.58 0.51 -8.93
C PHE A 98 -0.18 0.37 -8.32
N ALA A 99 0.53 1.48 -8.11
CA ALA A 99 1.89 1.45 -7.58
C ALA A 99 1.94 0.89 -6.15
N GLY A 100 1.00 1.29 -5.28
CA GLY A 100 0.90 0.74 -3.94
C GLY A 100 0.55 -0.75 -3.93
N ALA A 101 -0.40 -1.17 -4.78
CA ALA A 101 -0.72 -2.59 -4.93
C ALA A 101 0.52 -3.41 -5.35
N VAL A 102 1.29 -2.92 -6.32
CA VAL A 102 2.53 -3.58 -6.77
C VAL A 102 3.59 -3.62 -5.67
N GLY A 103 3.75 -2.55 -4.88
CA GLY A 103 4.68 -2.53 -3.74
C GLY A 103 4.42 -3.68 -2.77
N ASN A 104 3.17 -3.83 -2.33
CA ASN A 104 2.79 -4.93 -1.45
C ASN A 104 2.81 -6.31 -2.13
N ILE A 105 2.68 -6.41 -3.47
CA ILE A 105 2.90 -7.67 -4.21
C ILE A 105 4.36 -8.09 -4.13
N ILE A 106 5.31 -7.15 -4.27
CA ILE A 106 6.74 -7.45 -4.23
C ILE A 106 7.11 -8.09 -2.89
N ASP A 107 6.65 -7.52 -1.79
CA ASP A 107 6.86 -8.09 -0.46
C ASP A 107 6.28 -9.51 -0.34
N SER A 108 4.99 -9.67 -0.67
CA SER A 108 4.31 -10.95 -0.56
C SER A 108 4.95 -12.05 -1.41
N MET A 109 5.46 -11.69 -2.59
CA MET A 109 6.11 -12.64 -3.48
C MET A 109 7.55 -12.97 -3.05
N PHE A 110 8.35 -11.95 -2.72
CA PHE A 110 9.82 -12.09 -2.70
C PHE A 110 10.45 -11.91 -1.32
N TYR A 111 9.83 -11.21 -0.37
CA TYR A 111 10.51 -10.91 0.91
C TYR A 111 10.74 -12.16 1.75
N GLY A 112 9.92 -13.20 1.56
CA GLY A 112 10.15 -14.53 2.13
C GLY A 112 11.41 -15.20 1.60
N LEU A 113 11.75 -14.98 0.32
CA LEU A 113 12.88 -15.61 -0.36
C LEU A 113 14.22 -14.92 -0.07
N VAL A 114 14.20 -13.59 0.07
CA VAL A 114 15.41 -12.76 0.06
C VAL A 114 15.86 -12.31 1.44
N PHE A 115 15.10 -12.60 2.49
CA PHE A 115 15.48 -12.28 3.86
C PHE A 115 15.30 -13.48 4.78
N ASN A 116 16.12 -13.57 5.83
CA ASN A 116 15.86 -14.48 6.95
C ASN A 116 14.74 -13.96 7.86
N ASP A 117 14.31 -14.81 8.79
CA ASP A 117 13.23 -14.50 9.71
C ASP A 117 13.67 -13.39 10.70
N PRO A 118 12.97 -12.24 10.75
CA PRO A 118 13.30 -11.16 11.68
C PRO A 118 12.97 -11.48 13.15
N ALA A 119 12.35 -12.63 13.44
CA ALA A 119 12.15 -13.09 14.82
C ALA A 119 13.46 -13.48 15.52
N VAL A 120 14.51 -13.78 14.76
CA VAL A 120 15.82 -14.21 15.28
C VAL A 120 16.79 -13.02 15.45
N GLY A 121 16.38 -11.81 15.05
CA GLY A 121 17.19 -10.60 15.09
C GLY A 121 16.89 -9.69 13.90
N VAL A 122 17.77 -8.71 13.68
CA VAL A 122 17.67 -7.84 12.50
C VAL A 122 17.83 -8.68 11.22
N ALA A 123 16.94 -8.47 10.25
CA ALA A 123 16.94 -9.30 9.05
C ALA A 123 18.17 -9.00 8.19
N THR A 124 18.76 -10.06 7.64
CA THR A 124 19.85 -10.06 6.69
C THR A 124 19.30 -10.28 5.29
N PHE A 125 19.74 -9.46 4.34
CA PHE A 125 19.41 -9.63 2.93
C PHE A 125 20.30 -10.71 2.30
N LEU A 126 19.69 -11.63 1.55
CA LEU A 126 20.32 -12.79 0.91
C LEU A 126 21.19 -13.60 1.89
N PRO A 127 20.58 -14.16 2.97
CA PRO A 127 21.31 -14.99 3.91
C PRO A 127 21.83 -16.27 3.24
N GLU A 128 22.98 -16.79 3.69
CA GLU A 128 23.60 -18.01 3.14
C GLU A 128 22.67 -19.24 3.21
N GLY A 129 21.81 -19.31 4.24
CA GLY A 129 20.83 -20.39 4.43
C GLY A 129 19.54 -20.25 3.59
N GLY A 130 19.42 -19.21 2.77
CA GLY A 130 18.19 -18.87 2.05
C GLY A 130 17.16 -18.13 2.91
N GLY A 131 16.12 -17.59 2.26
CA GLY A 131 15.09 -16.84 2.96
C GLY A 131 14.15 -17.68 3.83
N TYR A 132 13.36 -17.03 4.68
CA TYR A 132 12.47 -17.69 5.65
C TYR A 132 11.24 -18.37 5.05
N ALA A 133 10.86 -18.07 3.80
CA ALA A 133 9.66 -18.62 3.17
C ALA A 133 9.78 -18.75 1.64
N PRO A 134 9.04 -19.69 1.03
CA PRO A 134 9.00 -19.82 -0.43
C PRO A 134 8.31 -18.63 -1.12
N LEU A 135 8.38 -18.61 -2.46
CA LEU A 135 7.73 -17.60 -3.30
C LEU A 135 6.23 -17.49 -2.96
N PHE A 136 5.68 -16.27 -2.91
CA PHE A 136 4.29 -15.94 -2.50
C PHE A 136 4.00 -16.00 -0.98
N HIS A 137 4.97 -16.44 -0.18
CA HIS A 137 4.81 -16.58 1.26
C HIS A 137 5.59 -15.53 2.07
N GLY A 138 6.06 -14.46 1.41
CA GLY A 138 6.60 -13.28 2.08
C GLY A 138 5.52 -12.49 2.85
N LYS A 139 5.91 -11.83 3.92
CA LYS A 139 5.04 -10.91 4.69
C LYS A 139 5.28 -9.47 4.23
N VAL A 140 4.23 -8.67 4.23
CA VAL A 140 4.27 -7.23 3.95
C VAL A 140 4.90 -6.52 5.15
N VAL A 141 5.84 -5.62 4.89
CA VAL A 141 6.50 -4.83 5.95
C VAL A 141 5.71 -3.55 6.19
N ASP A 142 5.18 -3.40 7.40
CA ASP A 142 4.46 -2.22 7.86
C ASP A 142 5.30 -1.45 8.89
N MET A 143 5.20 -0.12 8.88
CA MET A 143 6.08 0.72 9.69
C MET A 143 5.45 2.00 10.24
N PHE A 144 4.41 2.56 9.62
CA PHE A 144 3.84 3.82 10.10
C PHE A 144 2.78 3.57 11.16
N TYR A 145 3.01 4.08 12.37
CA TYR A 145 2.06 4.00 13.47
C TYR A 145 1.80 5.38 14.08
N PHE A 146 0.53 5.78 14.14
CA PHE A 146 0.10 7.11 14.59
C PHE A 146 -0.71 7.03 15.88
N HIS A 147 -0.29 7.75 16.90
CA HIS A 147 -0.90 7.79 18.23
C HIS A 147 -1.84 8.99 18.37
N PHE A 148 -2.90 9.03 17.57
CA PHE A 148 -3.81 10.19 17.57
C PHE A 148 -4.59 10.33 18.87
N TRP A 149 -5.15 9.24 19.38
CA TRP A 149 -5.85 9.22 20.67
C TRP A 149 -5.86 7.82 21.26
N GLN A 150 -5.57 7.71 22.55
CA GLN A 150 -5.66 6.47 23.32
C GLN A 150 -6.20 6.79 24.71
N GLY A 151 -7.21 6.05 25.16
CA GLY A 151 -7.87 6.31 26.43
C GLY A 151 -8.94 5.29 26.77
N VAL A 152 -9.58 5.46 27.91
CA VAL A 152 -10.74 4.66 28.31
C VAL A 152 -12.01 5.37 27.87
N LEU A 153 -12.90 4.65 27.20
CA LEU A 153 -14.16 5.20 26.73
C LEU A 153 -15.06 5.61 27.92
N PRO A 154 -15.77 6.75 27.83
CA PRO A 154 -16.65 7.20 28.91
C PRO A 154 -17.69 6.14 29.31
N GLN A 155 -17.91 5.95 30.62
CA GLN A 155 -18.82 4.93 31.15
C GLN A 155 -20.28 5.07 30.68
N TRP A 156 -20.68 6.25 30.19
CA TRP A 156 -22.03 6.48 29.68
C TRP A 156 -22.27 5.85 28.29
N LEU A 157 -21.23 5.38 27.59
CA LEU A 157 -21.40 4.68 26.32
C LEU A 157 -22.06 3.31 26.54
N PRO A 158 -23.22 3.03 25.91
CA PRO A 158 -24.03 1.87 26.23
C PRO A 158 -23.40 0.52 25.85
N ILE A 159 -22.46 0.50 24.90
CA ILE A 159 -21.86 -0.74 24.36
C ILE A 159 -20.37 -0.84 24.69
N TRP A 160 -19.65 0.27 24.72
CA TRP A 160 -18.18 0.29 24.87
C TRP A 160 -17.70 1.10 26.08
N GLY A 161 -18.60 1.51 26.98
CA GLY A 161 -18.23 2.33 28.13
C GLY A 161 -17.26 1.60 29.06
N GLY A 162 -16.17 2.26 29.44
CA GLY A 162 -15.13 1.68 30.29
C GLY A 162 -14.07 0.85 29.56
N GLU A 163 -14.22 0.61 28.25
CA GLU A 163 -13.24 -0.17 27.48
C GLU A 163 -12.04 0.69 27.04
N PRO A 164 -10.81 0.14 27.04
CA PRO A 164 -9.66 0.78 26.40
C PRO A 164 -9.91 0.94 24.90
N PHE A 165 -9.61 2.13 24.37
CA PHE A 165 -9.75 2.44 22.95
C PHE A 165 -8.52 3.17 22.44
N VAL A 166 -8.11 2.77 21.24
CA VAL A 166 -7.05 3.43 20.46
C VAL A 166 -7.68 3.88 19.14
N PHE A 167 -7.68 5.18 18.89
CA PHE A 167 -8.13 5.73 17.62
C PHE A 167 -7.07 5.42 16.56
N PHE A 168 -7.45 4.58 15.60
CA PHE A 168 -6.60 4.15 14.47
C PHE A 168 -5.40 3.27 14.91
N PRO A 169 -5.64 2.02 15.36
CA PRO A 169 -4.56 1.11 15.79
C PRO A 169 -3.76 0.51 14.63
N ALA A 170 -4.08 0.86 13.37
CA ALA A 170 -3.48 0.26 12.20
C ALA A 170 -2.03 0.73 12.01
N VAL A 171 -1.14 -0.22 11.75
CA VAL A 171 0.20 0.03 11.22
C VAL A 171 0.14 -0.20 9.72
N PHE A 172 0.75 0.68 8.93
CA PHE A 172 0.69 0.62 7.47
C PHE A 172 2.00 1.09 6.84
N ASN A 173 2.10 1.00 5.52
CA ASN A 173 3.31 1.37 4.78
C ASN A 173 3.05 2.44 3.70
N VAL A 174 4.10 2.79 2.94
CA VAL A 174 4.01 3.78 1.86
C VAL A 174 3.06 3.31 0.75
N ALA A 175 3.08 2.02 0.41
CA ALA A 175 2.15 1.43 -0.55
C ALA A 175 0.68 1.58 -0.11
N ASP A 176 0.34 1.31 1.14
CA ASP A 176 -1.02 1.46 1.68
C ASP A 176 -1.46 2.93 1.69
N ALA A 177 -0.54 3.83 2.03
CA ALA A 177 -0.79 5.27 1.95
C ALA A 177 -1.08 5.71 0.51
N ALA A 178 -0.33 5.20 -0.48
CA ALA A 178 -0.56 5.49 -1.89
C ALA A 178 -1.93 4.99 -2.38
N VAL A 179 -2.33 3.75 -2.00
CA VAL A 179 -3.67 3.21 -2.29
C VAL A 179 -4.76 4.08 -1.66
N SER A 180 -4.60 4.42 -0.38
CA SER A 180 -5.58 5.21 0.38
C SER A 180 -5.75 6.61 -0.20
N VAL A 181 -4.65 7.31 -0.50
CA VAL A 181 -4.66 8.64 -1.12
C VAL A 181 -5.29 8.58 -2.52
N GLY A 182 -4.95 7.59 -3.33
CA GLY A 182 -5.56 7.42 -4.65
C GLY A 182 -7.08 7.18 -4.56
N PHE A 183 -7.53 6.36 -3.62
CA PHE A 183 -8.95 6.11 -3.40
C PHE A 183 -9.71 7.35 -2.93
N VAL A 184 -9.21 8.04 -1.89
CA VAL A 184 -9.79 9.29 -1.39
C VAL A 184 -9.85 10.36 -2.48
N TRP A 185 -8.80 10.47 -3.30
CA TRP A 185 -8.77 11.40 -4.42
C TRP A 185 -9.90 11.11 -5.42
N LEU A 186 -10.12 9.86 -5.80
CA LEU A 186 -11.20 9.49 -6.72
C LEU A 186 -12.58 9.81 -6.15
N LEU A 187 -12.78 9.60 -4.85
CA LEU A 187 -14.03 9.94 -4.16
C LEU A 187 -14.29 11.44 -4.18
N LEU A 188 -13.30 12.26 -3.80
CA LEU A 188 -13.44 13.71 -3.73
C LEU A 188 -13.62 14.36 -5.11
N PHE A 189 -12.97 13.81 -6.13
CA PHE A 189 -12.95 14.39 -7.48
C PHE A 189 -13.77 13.60 -8.50
N GLN A 190 -14.71 12.75 -8.08
CA GLN A 190 -15.51 11.90 -8.97
C GLN A 190 -16.16 12.70 -10.12
N GLY A 191 -16.72 13.88 -9.83
CA GLY A 191 -17.38 14.71 -10.84
C GLY A 191 -16.43 15.15 -11.96
N LYS A 192 -15.20 15.56 -11.61
CA LYS A 192 -14.18 15.99 -12.58
C LYS A 192 -13.44 14.80 -13.22
N ALA A 193 -13.31 13.69 -12.51
CA ALA A 193 -12.64 12.49 -12.99
C ALA A 193 -13.42 11.83 -14.13
N PHE A 194 -14.75 11.93 -14.09
CA PHE A 194 -15.66 11.33 -15.07
C PHE A 194 -16.39 12.35 -15.96
N ASP A 195 -16.06 13.65 -15.88
CA ASP A 195 -16.70 14.66 -16.72
C ASP A 195 -16.31 14.47 -18.20
N ARG A 196 -17.33 14.29 -19.05
CA ARG A 196 -17.20 13.98 -20.48
C ARG A 196 -16.75 15.19 -21.32
N LYS A 197 -16.84 16.41 -20.79
CA LYS A 197 -16.56 17.64 -21.55
C LYS A 197 -15.09 17.78 -21.97
N ASP A 198 -14.14 17.30 -21.16
CA ASP A 198 -12.71 17.38 -21.48
C ASP A 198 -12.29 16.49 -22.67
N SER A 199 -13.00 15.38 -22.91
CA SER A 199 -12.69 14.44 -24.00
C SER A 199 -13.04 14.97 -25.39
N TYR A 200 -14.14 15.72 -25.54
CA TYR A 200 -14.55 16.30 -26.83
C TYR A 200 -13.72 17.53 -27.18
N GLN A 201 -13.53 18.44 -26.22
CA GLN A 201 -12.87 19.73 -26.47
C GLN A 201 -11.37 19.62 -26.77
N LYS A 202 -10.72 18.53 -26.34
CA LYS A 202 -9.32 18.24 -26.68
C LYS A 202 -9.20 17.55 -28.03
N SER A 203 -10.13 16.65 -28.39
CA SER A 203 -10.22 16.02 -29.70
C SER A 203 -10.42 17.06 -30.81
N ASP A 204 -11.36 17.99 -30.62
CA ASP A 204 -11.66 19.02 -31.61
C ASP A 204 -10.47 19.95 -31.84
N ARG A 205 -9.69 20.27 -30.79
CA ARG A 205 -8.50 21.13 -30.91
C ARG A 205 -7.34 20.49 -31.69
N TYR A 206 -7.24 19.16 -31.70
CA TYR A 206 -6.28 18.45 -32.56
C TYR A 206 -6.77 18.34 -34.01
N MET A 207 -8.09 18.26 -34.22
CA MET A 207 -8.68 18.18 -35.56
C MET A 207 -8.81 19.54 -36.26
N SER A 208 -8.83 20.64 -35.50
CA SER A 208 -8.90 22.02 -36.02
C SER A 208 -7.55 22.73 -36.10
N GLY A 209 -6.46 22.01 -35.86
CA GLY A 209 -5.07 22.49 -36.01
C GLY A 209 -4.37 22.02 -37.29
N CYS A 210 -5.11 21.44 -38.24
CA CYS A 210 -4.66 21.14 -39.61
C CYS A 210 -5.21 22.18 -40.58
#